data_AF-A0A2E0Z640-F1
#
_entry.id   AF-A0A2E0Z640-F1
#
_cell.length_a   1.000
_cell.length_b   1.000
_cell.length_c   1.000
_cell.angle_alpha   90.00
_cell.angle_beta   90.00
_cell.angle_gamma   90.00
#
_symmetry.space_group_name_H-M   'P 1'
#
loop_
_entity.id
_entity.type
_entity.pdbx_description
1 polymer ?
#
loop_
_entity_poly.entity_id
_entity_poly.type
_entity_poly.pdbx_seq_one_letter_code
_entity_poly.pdbx_strand_id
1 'polypeptide(L)'
;MANFTDFVQLKTVQGTAVQTPHHTLIPESQALIIKFPYGGFVWQRPTAVLVQQGEQTRRYPITDVTRLATWSVLAASLLVTLLLRLLSRSQEQVS
;
A
#
# COMPACT_ATOMS: atom_id res chain seq x y z
N MET A 1 -24.51 -0.56 17.38
CA MET A 1 -23.68 0.36 16.58
C MET A 1 -22.49 -0.46 16.08
N ALA A 2 -22.37 -0.67 14.77
CA ALA A 2 -21.28 -1.49 14.22
C ALA A 2 -19.99 -0.66 14.17
N ASN A 3 -18.92 -1.16 14.78
CA ASN A 3 -17.64 -0.46 14.86
C ASN A 3 -16.89 -0.56 13.52
N PHE A 4 -16.26 0.55 13.10
CA PHE A 4 -15.52 0.64 11.83
C PHE A 4 -14.39 -0.41 11.70
N THR A 5 -13.83 -0.85 12.83
CA THR A 5 -12.80 -1.88 12.95
C THR A 5 -13.27 -3.29 12.62
N ASP A 6 -14.58 -3.58 12.67
CA ASP A 6 -15.10 -4.90 12.27
C ASP A 6 -15.15 -5.05 10.73
N PHE A 7 -15.31 -3.92 10.03
CA PHE A 7 -15.44 -3.89 8.58
C PHE A 7 -14.09 -3.85 7.86
N VAL A 8 -13.09 -3.15 8.39
CA VAL A 8 -11.77 -3.01 7.74
C VAL A 8 -10.71 -3.77 8.52
N GLN A 9 -10.10 -4.78 7.88
CA GLN A 9 -9.04 -5.60 8.46
C GLN A 9 -7.79 -5.53 7.58
N LEU A 10 -6.65 -5.20 8.19
CA LEU A 10 -5.35 -5.29 7.54
C LEU A 10 -4.63 -6.51 8.11
N LYS A 11 -4.29 -7.48 7.25
CA LYS A 11 -3.62 -8.72 7.67
C LYS A 11 -2.37 -8.95 6.84
N THR A 12 -1.28 -9.34 7.49
CA THR A 12 -0.11 -9.87 6.81
C THR A 12 -0.27 -11.37 6.67
N VAL A 13 -0.14 -11.89 5.46
CA VAL A 13 -0.36 -13.29 5.10
C VAL A 13 0.87 -13.79 4.37
N GLN A 14 1.40 -14.92 4.85
CA GLN A 14 2.44 -15.67 4.15
C GLN A 14 1.80 -16.56 3.10
N GLY A 15 2.34 -16.53 1.89
CA GLY A 15 1.95 -17.42 0.81
C GLY A 15 2.69 -18.75 0.87
N THR A 16 2.43 -19.59 -0.11
CA THR A 16 3.04 -20.93 -0.21
C THR A 16 4.56 -20.83 -0.37
N ALA A 17 5.27 -21.62 0.44
CA ALA A 17 6.72 -21.74 0.35
C ALA A 17 7.13 -22.36 -1.00
N VAL A 18 8.00 -21.67 -1.72
CA VAL A 18 8.60 -22.13 -2.98
C VAL A 18 10.03 -22.57 -2.69
N GLN A 19 10.31 -23.86 -2.87
CA GLN A 19 11.66 -24.39 -2.66
C GLN A 19 12.51 -24.21 -3.92
N THR A 20 13.74 -23.76 -3.72
CA THR A 20 14.79 -23.72 -4.74
C THR A 20 15.97 -24.59 -4.27
N PRO A 21 16.93 -24.96 -5.15
CA PRO A 21 18.05 -25.83 -4.77
C PRO A 21 18.90 -25.35 -3.59
N HIS A 22 18.84 -24.06 -3.26
CA HIS A 22 19.68 -23.44 -2.23
C HIS A 22 18.90 -22.70 -1.13
N HIS A 23 17.63 -22.35 -1.38
CA HIS A 23 16.83 -21.52 -0.47
C HIS A 23 15.34 -21.86 -0.54
N THR A 24 14.62 -21.65 0.55
CA THR A 24 13.15 -21.65 0.55
C THR A 24 12.65 -20.22 0.56
N LEU A 25 11.85 -19.86 -0.44
CA LEU A 25 11.26 -18.53 -0.60
C LEU A 25 9.83 -18.57 -0.09
N ILE A 26 9.51 -17.77 0.93
CA ILE A 26 8.16 -17.65 1.47
C ILE A 26 7.69 -16.22 1.18
N PRO A 27 6.78 -16.03 0.21
CA PRO A 27 6.27 -14.70 -0.11
C PRO A 27 5.40 -14.19 1.03
N GLU A 28 5.51 -12.90 1.34
CA GLU A 28 4.71 -12.20 2.33
C GLU A 28 3.89 -11.11 1.61
N SER A 29 2.59 -11.08 1.90
CA SER A 29 1.67 -10.09 1.36
C SER A 29 0.87 -9.45 2.48
N GLN A 30 0.37 -8.25 2.24
CA GLN A 30 -0.58 -7.59 3.11
C GLN A 30 -1.93 -7.50 2.40
N ALA A 31 -2.95 -8.07 3.03
CA ALA A 31 -4.32 -8.07 2.59
C ALA A 31 -5.10 -6.99 3.35
N LEU A 32 -5.66 -6.04 2.62
CA LEU A 32 -6.71 -5.13 3.09
C LEU A 32 -8.05 -5.76 2.75
N ILE A 33 -8.78 -6.17 3.79
CA ILE A 33 -10.08 -6.82 3.68
C ILE A 33 -11.12 -5.83 4.17
N ILE A 34 -12.05 -5.46 3.31
CA ILE A 34 -13.19 -4.63 3.65
C ILE A 34 -14.44 -5.48 3.50
N LYS A 35 -15.14 -5.73 4.60
CA LYS A 35 -16.39 -6.48 4.64
C LYS A 35 -17.55 -5.50 4.55
N PHE A 36 -18.57 -5.86 3.78
CA PHE A 36 -19.83 -5.14 3.68
C PHE A 36 -21.00 -6.12 3.90
N PRO A 37 -22.23 -5.65 4.22
CA PRO A 37 -23.36 -6.54 4.49
C PRO A 37 -23.74 -7.47 3.33
N TYR A 38 -23.44 -7.07 2.09
CA TYR A 38 -23.82 -7.79 0.86
C TYR A 38 -22.62 -8.25 0.02
N GLY A 39 -21.41 -8.21 0.57
CA GLY A 39 -20.19 -8.56 -0.17
C GLY A 39 -18.90 -8.15 0.54
N GLY A 40 -17.77 -8.31 -0.13
CA GLY A 40 -16.48 -7.94 0.42
C GLY A 40 -15.50 -7.54 -0.66
N PHE A 41 -14.57 -6.65 -0.30
CA PHE A 41 -13.45 -6.26 -1.12
C PHE A 41 -12.16 -6.75 -0.46
N VAL A 42 -11.34 -7.47 -1.21
CA VAL A 42 -10.04 -7.94 -0.74
C VAL A 42 -8.97 -7.41 -1.69
N TRP A 43 -8.08 -6.60 -1.16
CA TRP A 43 -6.92 -6.09 -1.88
C TRP A 43 -5.64 -6.67 -1.29
N GLN A 44 -4.91 -7.43 -2.10
CA GLN A 44 -3.62 -8.02 -1.70
C GLN A 44 -2.47 -7.23 -2.33
N ARG A 45 -1.47 -6.87 -1.53
CA ARG A 45 -0.21 -6.29 -2.01
C ARG A 45 0.99 -7.07 -1.48
N PRO A 46 1.99 -7.42 -2.32
CA PRO A 46 3.24 -7.99 -1.84
C PRO A 46 3.97 -7.00 -0.90
N THR A 47 4.55 -7.50 0.19
CA THR A 47 5.27 -6.66 1.17
C THR A 47 6.71 -7.11 1.38
N ALA A 48 6.97 -8.41 1.34
CA ALA A 48 8.30 -8.95 1.51
C ALA A 48 8.42 -10.37 0.93
N VAL A 49 9.65 -10.85 0.84
CA VAL A 49 9.97 -12.27 0.67
C VAL A 49 10.85 -12.68 1.83
N LEU A 50 10.45 -13.74 2.53
CA LEU A 50 11.28 -14.39 3.52
C LEU A 50 12.12 -15.44 2.79
N VAL A 51 13.43 -15.35 2.93
CA VAL A 51 14.38 -16.32 2.36
C VAL A 51 14.95 -17.11 3.51
N GLN A 52 14.65 -18.40 3.50
CA GLN A 52 15.18 -19.35 4.48
C GLN A 52 16.34 -20.13 3.88
N GLN A 53 17.48 -20.14 4.57
CA GLN A 53 18.70 -20.85 4.22
C GLN A 53 19.21 -21.58 5.45
N GLY A 54 18.97 -22.89 5.53
CA GLY A 54 19.20 -23.67 6.75
C GLY A 54 18.35 -23.15 7.92
N GLU A 55 18.99 -22.83 9.04
CA GLU A 55 18.32 -22.24 10.22
C GLU A 55 18.16 -20.72 10.15
N GLN A 56 18.74 -20.05 9.15
CA GLN A 56 18.63 -18.60 9.02
C GLN A 56 17.44 -18.22 8.14
N THR A 57 16.58 -17.34 8.67
CA THR A 57 15.50 -16.70 7.90
C THR A 57 15.78 -15.21 7.79
N ARG A 58 15.86 -14.68 6.56
CA ARG A 58 16.04 -13.26 6.29
C ARG A 58 14.83 -12.69 5.55
N ARG A 59 14.36 -11.52 5.98
CA ARG A 59 13.23 -10.83 5.36
C ARG A 59 13.72 -9.76 4.38
N TYR A 60 13.35 -9.90 3.11
CA TYR A 60 13.67 -8.94 2.05
C TYR A 60 12.41 -8.14 1.70
N PRO A 61 12.34 -6.84 2.03
CA PRO A 61 11.17 -6.02 1.74
C PRO A 61 11.03 -5.77 0.23
N ILE A 62 9.78 -5.75 -0.25
CA ILE A 62 9.45 -5.31 -1.62
C ILE A 62 8.92 -3.88 -1.51
N THR A 63 9.72 -2.91 -1.94
CA THR A 63 9.30 -1.49 -1.94
C THR A 63 8.56 -1.16 -3.23
N ASP A 64 7.33 -0.67 -3.11
CA ASP A 64 6.51 -0.25 -4.25
C ASP A 64 6.88 1.17 -4.69
N VAL A 65 7.90 1.25 -5.57
CA VAL A 65 8.39 2.51 -6.15
C VAL A 65 7.35 3.20 -7.01
N THR A 66 6.49 2.42 -7.70
CA THR A 66 5.42 2.95 -8.54
C THR A 66 4.40 3.69 -7.71
N ARG A 67 3.98 3.11 -6.58
CA ARG A 67 3.06 3.77 -5.66
C ARG A 67 3.63 5.06 -5.10
N LEU A 68 4.92 5.07 -4.73
CA LEU A 68 5.58 6.31 -4.29
C LEU A 68 5.56 7.37 -5.38
N ALA A 69 5.93 7.02 -6.62
CA ALA A 69 5.90 7.95 -7.74
C ALA A 69 4.48 8.50 -8.01
N THR A 70 3.47 7.64 -8.01
CA THR A 70 2.06 8.04 -8.17
C THR A 70 1.63 9.02 -7.08
N TRP A 71 1.95 8.75 -5.81
CA TRP A 71 1.66 9.68 -4.72
C TRP A 71 2.38 11.01 -4.87
N SER A 72 3.64 11.00 -5.31
CA SER A 72 4.40 12.23 -5.57
C SER A 72 3.77 13.07 -6.67
N VAL A 73 3.35 12.45 -7.78
CA VAL A 73 2.70 13.15 -8.89
C VAL A 73 1.34 13.73 -8.46
N LEU A 74 0.54 12.96 -7.72
CA LEU A 74 -0.76 13.42 -7.20
C LEU A 74 -0.58 14.59 -6.23
N ALA A 75 0.37 14.48 -5.30
CA ALA A 75 0.67 15.55 -4.34
C ALA A 75 1.15 16.82 -5.06
N ALA A 76 2.06 16.70 -6.03
CA ALA A 76 2.54 17.83 -6.82
C ALA A 76 1.40 18.49 -7.60
N SER A 77 0.55 17.71 -8.24
CA SER A 77 -0.61 18.21 -8.99
C SER A 77 -1.58 18.99 -8.09
N LEU A 78 -1.85 18.48 -6.89
CA LEU A 78 -2.70 19.13 -5.90
C LEU A 78 -2.09 20.46 -5.43
N LEU A 79 -0.79 20.46 -5.11
CA LEU A 79 -0.07 21.65 -4.66
C LEU A 79 -0.06 22.74 -5.73
N VAL A 80 0.26 22.40 -6.98
CA VAL A 80 0.23 23.36 -8.10
C VAL A 80 -1.17 23.96 -8.27
N THR A 81 -2.21 23.12 -8.24
CA THR A 81 -3.59 23.60 -8.36
C THR A 81 -3.98 24.54 -7.23
N LEU A 82 -3.58 24.22 -5.99
CA LEU A 82 -3.83 25.05 -4.82
C LEU A 82 -3.10 26.39 -4.92
N LEU A 83 -1.83 26.38 -5.31
CA LEU A 83 -1.03 27.59 -5.51
C LEU A 83 -1.63 28.50 -6.57
N LEU A 84 -2.04 27.93 -7.72
CA LEU A 84 -2.70 28.70 -8.77
C LEU A 84 -4.00 29.35 -8.30
N ARG A 85 -4.83 28.64 -7.52
CA ARG A 85 -6.06 29.20 -6.91
C ARG A 85 -5.78 30.34 -5.92
N LEU A 86 -4.72 30.21 -5.12
CA LEU A 86 -4.36 31.24 -4.16
C LEU A 86 -3.86 32.51 -4.86
N LEU A 87 -3.04 32.34 -5.91
CA LEU A 87 -2.56 33.45 -6.74
C LEU A 87 -3.70 34.15 -7.50
N SER A 88 -4.66 33.39 -8.05
CA SER A 88 -5.79 33.98 -8.78
C SER A 88 -6.73 34.79 -7.88
N ARG A 89 -6.93 34.35 -6.63
CA ARG A 89 -7.75 35.09 -5.65
C ARG A 89 -7.14 36.44 -5.25
N SER A 90 -5.82 36.56 -5.27
CA SER A 90 -5.14 37.82 -4.95
C SER A 90 -5.37 38.90 -6.01
N GLN A 91 -5.65 38.51 -7.26
CA GLN A 91 -5.89 39.43 -8.37
C GLN A 91 -7.32 40.01 -8.34
N GLU A 92 -8.31 39.23 -7.91
CA GLU A 92 -9.69 39.69 -7.75
C GLU A 92 -9.89 40.76 -6.66
N GLN A 93 -8.96 40.90 -5.71
CA GLN A 93 -9.07 41.92 -4.65
C GLN A 93 -8.44 43.27 -5.01
N VAL A 94 -7.69 43.36 -6.11
CA VAL A 94 -6.96 44.58 -6.51
C VAL A 94 -7.63 45.29 -7.70
N SER A 95 -8.70 44.71 -8.28
CA SER A 95 -9.50 45.31 -9.36
C SER A 95 -10.90 45.70 -8.91
#